data_AF-A0A522BHN4-F1
#
_entry.id   AF-A0A522BHN4-F1
#
_cell.length_a   1.000
_cell.length_b   1.000
_cell.length_c   1.000
_cell.angle_alpha   90.00
_cell.angle_beta   90.00
_cell.angle_gamma   90.00
#
_symmetry.space_group_name_H-M   'P 1'
#
loop_
_entity.id
_entity.type
_entity.pdbx_description
1 polymer ?
#
loop_
_entity_poly.entity_id
_entity_poly.type
_entity_poly.pdbx_seq_one_letter_code
_entity_poly.pdbx_strand_id
1 'polypeptide(L)'
;MSYIDPKLVISPKALVSDLKVKYDGGENEWALASMKWDGREAIGMRWNGGSNDPRFPGIGNPQSRGVPTWFILPDEVADVIIDMLKLSKKINP
;
A
#
# COMPACT_ATOMS: atom_id res chain seq x y z
N MET A 1 -13.93 -8.03 11.65
CA MET A 1 -13.58 -7.49 10.32
C MET A 1 -12.17 -6.97 10.40
N SER A 2 -11.26 -7.64 9.70
CA SER A 2 -9.81 -7.46 9.82
C SER A 2 -9.19 -6.77 8.61
N TYR A 3 -9.82 -6.85 7.45
CA TYR A 3 -9.43 -6.11 6.25
C TYR A 3 -9.71 -4.61 6.38
N ILE A 4 -8.73 -3.79 6.00
CA ILE A 4 -8.85 -2.33 5.90
C ILE A 4 -8.63 -1.94 4.45
N ASP A 5 -9.61 -1.27 3.85
CA ASP A 5 -9.48 -0.71 2.49
C ASP A 5 -8.18 0.11 2.40
N PRO A 6 -7.25 -0.24 1.50
CA PRO A 6 -5.98 0.46 1.33
C PRO A 6 -6.09 1.97 1.16
N LYS A 7 -7.21 2.48 0.63
CA LYS A 7 -7.46 3.94 0.50
C LYS A 7 -7.57 4.66 1.85
N LEU A 8 -7.87 3.92 2.93
CA LEU A 8 -8.00 4.45 4.29
C LEU A 8 -6.70 4.38 5.08
N VAL A 9 -5.64 3.81 4.49
CA VAL A 9 -4.35 3.58 5.15
C VAL A 9 -3.49 4.83 5.03
N ILE A 10 -3.79 5.81 5.85
CA ILE A 10 -3.17 7.15 5.77
C ILE A 10 -2.09 7.37 6.83
N SER A 11 -1.61 6.31 7.49
CA SER A 11 -0.64 6.42 8.58
C SER A 11 0.80 6.19 8.12
N PRO A 12 1.78 6.92 8.69
CA PRO A 12 1.61 8.07 9.60
C PRO A 12 1.03 9.30 8.88
N LYS A 13 0.02 9.94 9.48
CA LYS A 13 -0.72 11.07 8.86
C LYS A 13 0.16 12.28 8.50
N ALA A 14 1.27 12.46 9.22
CA ALA A 14 2.20 13.55 8.97
C ALA A 14 3.09 13.31 7.74
N LEU A 15 3.26 12.05 7.33
CA LEU A 15 4.17 11.67 6.24
C LEU A 15 3.42 11.30 4.97
N VAL A 16 2.22 10.73 5.06
CA VAL A 16 1.44 10.29 3.90
C VAL A 16 0.51 11.40 3.42
N SER A 17 0.64 11.79 2.16
CA SER A 17 -0.31 12.66 1.45
C SER A 17 -0.48 12.22 -0.01
N ASP A 18 -1.50 12.71 -0.70
CA ASP A 18 -1.79 12.39 -2.12
C ASP A 18 -1.88 10.88 -2.44
N LEU A 19 -2.36 10.06 -1.48
CA LEU A 19 -2.45 8.61 -1.61
C LEU A 19 -3.41 8.21 -2.75
N LYS A 20 -2.89 7.45 -3.72
CA LYS A 20 -3.64 6.89 -4.85
C LYS A 20 -3.30 5.41 -5.00
N VAL A 21 -4.23 4.56 -4.57
CA VAL A 21 -4.14 3.10 -4.75
C VAL A 21 -4.13 2.77 -6.24
N LYS A 22 -3.10 2.05 -6.68
CA LYS A 22 -2.90 1.59 -8.07
C LYS A 22 -3.37 0.15 -8.27
N TYR A 23 -3.20 -0.66 -7.24
CA TYR A 23 -3.61 -2.05 -7.19
C TYR A 23 -4.06 -2.40 -5.78
N ASP A 24 -5.13 -3.16 -5.68
CA ASP A 24 -5.64 -3.73 -4.45
C ASP A 24 -6.20 -5.12 -4.74
N GLY A 25 -5.54 -6.15 -4.23
CA GLY A 25 -6.00 -7.53 -4.36
C GLY A 25 -7.11 -7.91 -3.37
N GLY A 26 -7.44 -7.03 -2.42
CA GLY A 26 -8.44 -7.29 -1.39
C GLY A 26 -7.91 -8.04 -0.18
N GLU A 27 -8.79 -8.79 0.47
CA GLU A 27 -8.48 -9.53 1.71
C GLU A 27 -7.47 -10.66 1.46
N ASN A 28 -6.52 -10.82 2.38
CA ASN A 28 -5.40 -11.76 2.31
C ASN A 28 -4.61 -11.64 1.00
N GLU A 29 -4.48 -10.42 0.50
CA GLU A 29 -3.68 -10.06 -0.66
C GLU A 29 -2.87 -8.78 -0.38
N TRP A 30 -2.19 -8.26 -1.39
CA TRP A 30 -1.38 -7.05 -1.30
C TRP A 30 -2.01 -5.86 -2.03
N ALA A 31 -1.51 -4.67 -1.71
CA ALA A 31 -1.88 -3.43 -2.35
C ALA A 31 -0.62 -2.61 -2.69
N LEU A 32 -0.76 -1.79 -3.74
CA LEU A 32 0.24 -0.84 -4.22
C LEU A 32 -0.39 0.53 -4.33
N ALA A 33 0.31 1.56 -3.89
CA ALA A 33 -0.14 2.94 -4.02
C ALA A 33 1.01 3.88 -4.40
N SER A 34 0.68 4.93 -5.17
CA SER A 34 1.53 6.12 -5.28
C SER A 34 1.08 7.14 -4.24
N MET A 35 2.02 7.83 -3.61
CA MET A 35 1.74 8.90 -2.64
C MET A 35 2.90 9.88 -2.58
N LYS A 36 2.74 10.96 -1.82
CA LYS A 36 3.86 11.69 -1.26
C LYS A 36 4.17 11.15 0.13
N TRP A 37 5.41 10.73 0.33
CA TRP A 37 5.98 10.39 1.63
C TRP A 37 6.95 11.48 2.07
N ASP A 38 6.64 12.17 3.16
CA ASP A 38 7.44 13.30 3.65
C ASP A 38 7.69 14.36 2.55
N GLY A 39 6.62 14.67 1.80
CA GLY A 39 6.63 15.63 0.70
C GLY A 39 7.28 15.14 -0.61
N ARG A 40 7.88 13.94 -0.64
CA ARG A 40 8.53 13.36 -1.82
C ARG A 40 7.66 12.29 -2.48
N GLU A 41 7.63 12.27 -3.81
CA GLU A 41 6.92 11.21 -4.55
C GLU A 41 7.48 9.83 -4.18
N ALA A 42 6.58 8.88 -3.92
CA ALA A 42 6.93 7.56 -3.41
C ALA A 42 5.93 6.50 -3.88
N ILE A 43 6.41 5.26 -3.97
CA ILE A 43 5.58 4.07 -4.14
C ILE A 43 5.57 3.30 -2.83
N GLY A 44 4.37 3.05 -2.31
CA GLY A 44 4.13 2.23 -1.14
C GLY A 44 3.54 0.88 -1.51
N MET A 45 3.98 -0.16 -0.82
CA MET A 45 3.42 -1.50 -0.90
C MET A 45 3.01 -1.99 0.48
N ARG A 46 1.95 -2.81 0.55
CA ARG A 46 1.56 -3.47 1.79
C ARG A 46 0.82 -4.79 1.57
N TRP A 47 0.91 -5.67 2.56
CA TRP A 47 -0.01 -6.77 2.77
C TRP A 47 -1.28 -6.26 3.48
N ASN A 48 -2.44 -6.61 2.96
CA ASN A 48 -3.74 -6.13 3.45
C ASN A 48 -4.20 -6.86 4.71
N GLY A 49 -3.76 -8.11 4.90
CA GLY A 49 -4.29 -8.95 5.97
C GLY A 49 -5.74 -9.38 5.71
N GLY A 50 -6.40 -9.95 6.71
CA GLY A 50 -7.67 -10.66 6.54
C GLY A 50 -7.95 -11.79 7.54
N SER A 51 -7.06 -12.01 8.50
CA SER A 51 -7.31 -12.95 9.60
C SER A 51 -8.46 -12.49 10.50
N ASN A 52 -9.49 -13.31 10.67
CA ASN A 52 -10.56 -13.12 11.66
C ASN A 52 -10.19 -13.67 13.06
N ASP A 53 -8.97 -14.19 13.24
CA ASP A 53 -8.48 -14.64 14.55
C ASP A 53 -8.23 -13.42 15.46
N PRO A 54 -8.93 -13.29 16.59
CA PRO A 54 -8.77 -12.15 17.51
C PRO A 54 -7.37 -12.09 18.14
N ARG A 55 -6.59 -13.17 18.13
CA ARG A 55 -5.19 -13.21 18.61
C ARG A 55 -4.22 -12.60 17.59
N PHE A 56 -4.60 -12.64 16.31
CA PHE A 56 -3.83 -12.13 15.18
C PHE A 56 -4.74 -11.24 14.34
N PRO A 57 -5.09 -10.03 14.86
CA PRO A 57 -5.97 -9.13 14.14
C PRO A 57 -5.35 -8.88 12.77
N GLY A 58 -6.07 -9.31 11.72
CA GLY A 58 -5.58 -9.35 10.35
C GLY A 58 -5.46 -7.97 9.70
N ILE A 59 -4.90 -7.00 10.41
CA ILE A 59 -4.75 -5.60 9.99
C ILE A 59 -3.74 -5.42 8.85
N GLY A 60 -2.98 -6.48 8.55
CA GLY A 60 -1.97 -6.52 7.50
C GLY A 60 -0.60 -6.02 7.97
N ASN A 61 0.32 -5.88 7.01
CA ASN A 61 1.69 -5.43 7.26
C ASN A 61 2.19 -4.53 6.11
N PRO A 62 3.04 -3.53 6.37
CA PRO A 62 3.54 -3.17 7.69
C PRO A 62 2.50 -2.49 8.57
N GLN A 63 2.82 -2.40 9.86
CA GLN A 63 2.05 -1.66 10.84
C GLN A 63 2.99 -0.90 11.77
N SER A 64 2.51 0.20 12.34
CA SER A 64 3.16 0.95 13.40
C SER A 64 2.19 1.11 14.55
N ARG A 65 2.54 0.58 15.74
CA ARG A 65 1.73 0.63 16.96
C ARG A 65 0.28 0.14 16.75
N GLY A 66 0.08 -0.94 15.99
CA GLY A 66 -1.26 -1.47 15.72
C GLY A 66 -2.05 -0.70 14.67
N VAL A 67 -1.42 0.22 13.93
CA VAL A 67 -2.05 0.99 12.86
C VAL A 67 -1.41 0.57 11.53
N PRO A 68 -2.20 0.26 10.48
CA PRO A 68 -1.63 -0.14 9.20
C PRO A 68 -0.86 1.01 8.55
N THR A 69 0.24 0.68 7.89
CA THR A 69 1.10 1.63 7.18
C THR A 69 1.55 1.07 5.84
N TRP A 70 2.39 1.84 5.14
CA TRP A 70 3.00 1.45 3.87
C TRP A 70 4.49 1.12 4.08
N PHE A 71 4.99 0.12 3.36
CA PHE A 71 6.42 -0.03 3.14
C PHE A 71 6.77 0.81 1.92
N ILE A 72 7.52 1.89 2.13
CA ILE A 72 7.99 2.73 1.04
C ILE A 72 9.12 1.99 0.33
N LEU A 73 8.93 1.75 -0.96
CA LEU A 73 9.92 1.03 -1.77
C LEU A 73 11.17 1.91 -1.97
N PRO A 74 12.37 1.31 -2.03
CA PRO A 74 13.55 1.98 -2.55
C PRO A 74 13.30 2.48 -3.99
N ASP A 75 13.86 3.63 -4.33
CA ASP A 75 13.60 4.33 -5.60
C ASP A 75 13.87 3.43 -6.82
N GLU A 76 14.96 2.67 -6.79
CA GLU A 76 15.33 1.75 -7.88
C GLU A 76 14.30 0.63 -8.10
N VAL A 77 13.59 0.20 -7.05
CA VAL A 77 12.52 -0.80 -7.14
C VAL A 77 11.23 -0.14 -7.58
N ALA A 78 10.94 1.06 -7.07
CA ALA A 78 9.76 1.83 -7.42
C ALA A 78 9.73 2.16 -8.93
N ASP A 79 10.86 2.57 -9.50
CA ASP A 79 11.00 2.91 -10.91
C ASP A 79 10.65 1.73 -11.83
N VAL A 80 11.19 0.55 -11.54
CA VAL A 80 10.89 -0.68 -12.29
C VAL A 80 9.40 -1.00 -12.26
N ILE A 81 8.76 -0.89 -11.10
CA ILE A 81 7.32 -1.16 -10.95
C ILE A 81 6.50 -0.14 -11.72
N ILE A 82 6.84 1.15 -11.63
CA ILE A 82 6.14 2.21 -12.35
C ILE A 82 6.21 1.97 -13.87
N ASP A 83 7.38 1.62 -14.39
CA ASP A 83 7.56 1.38 -15.82
C ASP A 83 6.80 0.15 -16.30
N MET A 84 6.80 -0.93 -15.49
CA MET A 84 5.97 -2.10 -15.77
C MET A 84 4.48 -1.78 -15.74
N LEU A 85 4.00 -0.95 -14.81
CA LEU A 85 2.60 -0.51 -14.76
C LEU A 85 2.23 0.34 -15.98
N LYS A 86 3.11 1.24 -16.43
CA LYS A 86 2.90 2.01 -17.66
C LYS A 86 2.82 1.09 -18.87
N LEU A 87 3.70 0.10 -18.95
CA LEU A 87 3.72 -0.87 -20.05
C LEU A 87 2.43 -1.71 -20.07
N SER A 88 2.02 -2.23 -18.90
CA SER A 88 0.80 -3.02 -18.77
C SER A 88 -0.45 -2.24 -19.22
N LYS A 89 -0.57 -0.96 -18.86
CA LYS A 89 -1.67 -0.10 -19.32
C LYS A 89 -1.66 0.18 -20.82
N LYS A 90 -0.49 0.24 -21.44
CA LYS A 90 -0.39 0.35 -22.91
C LYS A 90 -0.86 -0.91 -23.61
N ILE A 91 -0.65 -2.07 -22.99
CA ILE A 91 -1.05 -3.37 -23.52
C ILE A 91 -2.55 -3.62 -23.28
N ASN A 92 -3.09 -3.19 -22.14
CA ASN A 92 -4.49 -3.34 -21.75
C ASN A 92 -5.15 -1.95 -21.53
N PRO A 93 -5.57 -1.25 -22.60
CA PRO A 93 -6.17 0.09 -22.51
C PRO A 93 -7.58 0.10 -21.90
#